data_AF-A0AAN6M4G3-F1
#
_entry.id   AF-A0AAN6M4G3-F1
#
_cell.length_a   1.000
_cell.length_b   1.000
_cell.length_c   1.000
_cell.angle_alpha   90.00
_cell.angle_beta   90.00
_cell.angle_gamma   90.00
#
_symmetry.space_group_name_H-M   'P 1'
#
loop_
_entity.id
_entity.type
_entity.pdbx_description
1 polymer ?
#
loop_
_entity_poly.entity_id
_entity_poly.type
_entity_poly.pdbx_seq_one_letter_code
_entity_poly.pdbx_strand_id
1 'polypeptide(L)'
;MTTNTKDSPAGSECPAFDRFKNAFTGQFAESEKDEIVLKKDNPDALEVVLKHVYHGVLVGLDDSDQIKTLDFCSAWHEVADKYFFNDVKQALCAEFFKCLGKYIKENVKQNYLDTPDFTQAIARVYFRGNSNENSLARLLVDNIFGFPTDMTTLIDTWAKIGQEIPELGADMFSRLIGNFSILFVLL
;
A
#
# COMPACT_ATOMS: atom_id res chain seq x y z
N MET A 1 24.50 2.37 -46.63
CA MET A 1 25.51 2.65 -45.59
C MET A 1 25.00 3.85 -44.80
N THR A 2 24.21 3.61 -43.76
CA THR A 2 24.59 3.58 -42.31
C THR A 2 24.65 5.00 -41.73
N THR A 3 23.52 5.49 -41.18
CA THR A 3 23.10 5.51 -39.75
C THR A 3 23.81 6.56 -38.91
N ASN A 4 23.05 7.48 -38.30
CA ASN A 4 22.89 7.51 -36.83
C ASN A 4 21.98 8.67 -36.39
N THR A 5 20.71 8.35 -36.24
CA THR A 5 19.85 8.91 -35.19
C THR A 5 20.46 8.53 -33.84
N LYS A 6 20.85 9.52 -33.04
CA LYS A 6 21.19 9.30 -31.63
C LYS A 6 19.91 9.01 -30.89
N ASP A 7 19.78 7.76 -30.46
CA ASP A 7 18.80 7.28 -29.51
C ASP A 7 18.84 8.15 -28.24
N SER A 8 17.72 8.83 -28.00
CA SER A 8 17.37 9.30 -26.66
C SER A 8 16.77 8.10 -25.93
N PRO A 9 17.20 7.77 -24.70
CA PRO A 9 16.72 6.59 -24.01
C PRO A 9 15.21 6.75 -23.78
N ALA A 10 14.48 5.71 -24.19
CA ALA A 10 13.04 5.56 -24.07
C ALA A 10 12.56 6.13 -22.73
N GLY A 11 11.71 7.16 -22.81
CA GLY A 11 10.98 7.67 -21.67
C GLY A 11 10.23 6.50 -21.05
N SER A 12 10.37 6.36 -19.73
CA SER A 12 9.62 5.40 -18.94
C SER A 12 8.13 5.75 -19.01
N GLU A 13 7.44 5.23 -20.02
CA GLU A 13 5.99 5.35 -20.13
C GLU A 13 5.37 4.65 -18.93
N CYS A 14 4.61 5.43 -18.15
CA CYS A 14 3.94 4.93 -16.95
C CYS A 14 2.77 4.05 -17.41
N PRO A 15 2.77 2.73 -17.11
CA PRO A 15 1.76 1.79 -17.63
C PRO A 15 0.32 2.11 -17.19
N ALA A 16 0.16 2.98 -16.18
CA ALA A 16 -1.11 3.55 -15.72
C ALA A 16 -1.76 4.45 -16.75
N PHE A 17 -0.92 5.36 -17.28
CA PHE A 17 -1.33 6.26 -18.33
C PHE A 17 -1.67 5.43 -19.55
N ASP A 18 -0.89 4.40 -19.88
CA ASP A 18 -1.19 3.52 -21.02
C ASP A 18 -2.48 2.72 -20.88
N ARG A 19 -2.92 2.28 -19.69
CA ARG A 19 -4.23 1.58 -19.59
C ARG A 19 -5.41 2.49 -19.85
N PHE A 20 -5.46 3.64 -19.20
CA PHE A 20 -6.52 4.63 -19.43
C PHE A 20 -6.40 5.25 -20.82
N LYS A 21 -5.19 5.61 -21.25
CA LYS A 21 -4.90 6.07 -22.62
C LYS A 21 -5.36 5.04 -23.64
N ASN A 22 -4.99 3.76 -23.52
CA ASN A 22 -5.43 2.72 -24.45
C ASN A 22 -6.96 2.52 -24.43
N ALA A 23 -7.60 2.66 -23.27
CA ALA A 23 -9.05 2.68 -23.16
C ALA A 23 -9.69 3.91 -23.84
N PHE A 24 -9.08 5.10 -23.68
CA PHE A 24 -9.54 6.35 -24.28
C PHE A 24 -9.14 6.54 -25.76
N THR A 25 -8.12 5.84 -26.26
CA THR A 25 -7.59 5.97 -27.63
C THR A 25 -8.13 4.92 -28.59
N GLY A 26 -9.21 4.23 -28.25
CA GLY A 26 -9.87 3.38 -29.25
C GLY A 26 -9.40 1.93 -29.33
N GLN A 27 -8.47 1.50 -28.48
CA GLN A 27 -7.82 0.18 -28.66
C GLN A 27 -8.59 -0.99 -28.03
N PHE A 28 -9.70 -0.70 -27.34
CA PHE A 28 -10.62 -1.69 -26.81
C PHE A 28 -11.95 -1.65 -27.54
N ALA A 29 -12.66 -2.78 -27.60
CA ALA A 29 -14.01 -2.90 -28.16
C ALA A 29 -15.03 -1.96 -27.49
N GLU A 30 -14.69 -1.45 -26.30
CA GLU A 30 -15.48 -0.47 -25.55
C GLU A 30 -15.45 0.92 -26.22
N SER A 31 -14.46 1.23 -27.07
CA SER A 31 -14.30 2.55 -27.68
C SER A 31 -15.36 2.98 -28.70
N GLU A 32 -16.21 2.06 -29.16
CA GLU A 32 -17.38 2.42 -29.98
C GLU A 32 -18.52 2.98 -29.12
N LYS A 33 -18.41 2.88 -27.79
CA LYS A 33 -19.31 3.48 -26.82
C LYS A 33 -18.47 4.46 -26.01
N ASP A 34 -18.89 5.72 -25.85
CA ASP A 34 -18.19 6.70 -25.01
C ASP A 34 -18.28 6.37 -23.49
N GLU A 35 -18.30 5.08 -23.12
CA GLU A 35 -18.53 4.55 -21.79
C GLU A 35 -17.59 3.36 -21.52
N ILE A 36 -16.81 3.45 -20.44
CA ILE A 36 -15.97 2.36 -19.92
C ILE A 36 -16.61 1.83 -18.62
N VAL A 37 -17.00 0.56 -18.60
CA VAL A 37 -17.63 -0.06 -17.43
C VAL A 37 -16.58 -0.79 -16.59
N LEU A 38 -16.16 -0.15 -15.49
CA LEU A 38 -15.23 -0.74 -14.53
C LEU A 38 -15.97 -1.67 -13.58
N LYS A 39 -15.90 -2.99 -13.85
CA LYS A 39 -16.55 -4.01 -13.02
C LYS A 39 -15.65 -4.39 -11.85
N LYS A 40 -16.25 -4.52 -10.66
CA LYS A 40 -15.66 -5.02 -9.40
C LYS A 40 -14.78 -4.02 -8.63
N ASP A 41 -14.71 -2.77 -9.02
CA ASP A 41 -14.02 -1.74 -8.23
C ASP A 41 -14.93 -1.17 -7.15
N ASN A 42 -14.32 -0.79 -6.02
CA ASN A 42 -14.99 0.04 -5.03
C ASN A 42 -15.15 1.46 -5.64
N PRO A 43 -16.38 1.96 -5.83
CA PRO A 43 -16.62 3.24 -6.49
C PRO A 43 -16.03 4.42 -5.71
N ASP A 44 -16.09 4.38 -4.38
CA ASP A 44 -15.57 5.44 -3.52
C ASP A 44 -14.03 5.50 -3.61
N ALA A 45 -13.39 4.33 -3.61
CA ALA A 45 -11.93 4.23 -3.75
C ALA A 45 -11.45 4.74 -5.11
N LEU A 46 -12.17 4.37 -6.17
CA LEU A 46 -11.86 4.83 -7.52
C LEU A 46 -12.06 6.33 -7.67
N GLU A 47 -13.16 6.88 -7.16
CA GLU A 47 -13.43 8.32 -7.21
C GLU A 47 -12.30 9.11 -6.54
N VAL A 48 -11.80 8.65 -5.39
CA VAL A 48 -10.71 9.35 -4.70
C VAL A 48 -9.38 9.26 -5.45
N VAL A 49 -9.03 8.09 -5.97
CA VAL A 49 -7.83 7.93 -6.80
C VAL A 49 -7.90 8.86 -8.02
N LEU A 50 -9.07 8.94 -8.68
CA LEU A 50 -9.28 9.85 -9.80
C LEU A 50 -9.20 11.32 -9.38
N LYS A 51 -9.84 11.73 -8.28
CA LYS A 51 -9.73 13.10 -7.75
C LYS A 51 -8.28 13.49 -7.49
N HIS A 52 -7.47 12.58 -6.96
CA HIS A 52 -6.04 12.83 -6.79
C HIS A 52 -5.32 13.00 -8.12
N VAL A 53 -5.61 12.15 -9.11
CA VAL A 53 -5.01 12.28 -10.46
C VAL A 53 -5.38 13.63 -11.10
N TYR A 54 -6.62 14.10 -10.90
CA TYR A 54 -7.09 15.37 -11.48
C TYR A 54 -6.63 16.62 -10.73
N HIS A 55 -6.58 16.57 -9.40
CA HIS A 55 -6.34 17.76 -8.55
C HIS A 55 -5.01 17.74 -7.80
N GLY A 56 -4.31 16.61 -7.77
CA GLY A 56 -3.08 16.41 -7.00
C GLY A 56 -3.29 16.28 -5.49
N VAL A 57 -4.53 16.07 -5.02
CA VAL A 57 -4.88 16.07 -3.58
C VAL A 57 -5.60 14.78 -3.21
N LEU A 58 -5.15 14.12 -2.14
CA LEU A 58 -5.89 13.03 -1.49
C LEU A 58 -7.00 13.65 -0.64
N VAL A 59 -8.26 13.43 -1.03
CA VAL A 59 -9.43 13.97 -0.33
C VAL A 59 -10.15 12.84 0.40
N GLY A 60 -10.58 13.09 1.64
CA GLY A 60 -11.39 12.14 2.43
C GLY A 60 -10.63 11.35 3.49
N LEU A 61 -9.32 11.60 3.65
CA LEU A 61 -8.59 11.11 4.82
C LEU A 61 -8.95 11.96 6.04
N ASP A 62 -9.19 11.30 7.16
CA ASP A 62 -9.56 11.93 8.42
C ASP A 62 -8.51 11.61 9.47
N ASP A 63 -7.66 12.60 9.78
CA ASP A 63 -6.59 12.46 10.76
C ASP A 63 -7.10 12.23 12.20
N SER A 64 -8.41 12.37 12.45
CA SER A 64 -9.03 12.12 13.76
C SER A 64 -9.40 10.66 14.00
N ASP A 65 -9.58 9.86 12.94
CA ASP A 65 -9.89 8.44 13.01
C ASP A 65 -8.82 7.63 12.26
N GLN A 66 -7.80 7.23 13.02
CA GLN A 66 -6.63 6.53 12.49
C GLN A 66 -7.00 5.17 11.89
N ILE A 67 -7.91 4.41 12.51
CA ILE A 67 -8.30 3.08 12.00
C ILE A 67 -9.02 3.22 10.67
N LYS A 68 -9.98 4.14 10.58
CA LYS A 68 -10.69 4.41 9.33
C LYS A 68 -9.76 4.91 8.24
N THR A 69 -8.76 5.72 8.59
CA THR A 69 -7.73 6.16 7.65
C THR A 69 -6.83 5.01 7.18
N LEU A 70 -6.43 4.08 8.05
CA LEU A 70 -5.70 2.86 7.65
C LEU A 70 -6.52 2.01 6.65
N ASP A 71 -7.81 1.88 6.91
CA ASP A 71 -8.76 1.18 6.04
C ASP A 71 -8.86 1.83 4.65
N PHE A 72 -9.01 3.15 4.61
CA PHE A 72 -9.08 3.90 3.34
C PHE A 72 -7.77 3.81 2.56
N CYS A 73 -6.63 4.03 3.22
CA CYS A 73 -5.33 3.90 2.58
C CYS A 73 -5.14 2.50 1.96
N SER A 74 -5.57 1.44 2.64
CA SER A 74 -5.49 0.07 2.14
C SER A 74 -6.38 -0.14 0.89
N ALA A 75 -7.63 0.29 0.96
CA ALA A 75 -8.59 0.14 -0.15
C ALA A 75 -8.20 0.97 -1.37
N TRP A 76 -7.74 2.21 -1.16
CA TRP A 76 -7.34 3.11 -2.24
C TRP A 76 -6.00 2.68 -2.85
N HIS A 77 -5.10 2.10 -2.05
CA HIS A 77 -3.82 1.58 -2.55
C HIS A 77 -4.05 0.40 -3.50
N GLU A 78 -5.01 -0.49 -3.21
CA GLU A 78 -5.40 -1.59 -4.11
C GLU A 78 -5.85 -1.08 -5.49
N VAL A 79 -6.70 -0.05 -5.50
CA VAL A 79 -7.17 0.58 -6.75
C VAL A 79 -6.02 1.28 -7.48
N ALA A 80 -5.21 2.04 -6.75
CA ALA A 80 -4.03 2.70 -7.33
C ALA A 80 -3.04 1.69 -7.93
N ASP A 81 -2.86 0.53 -7.30
CA ASP A 81 -2.02 -0.56 -7.81
C ASP A 81 -2.62 -1.23 -9.05
N LYS A 82 -3.91 -1.56 -9.02
CA LYS A 82 -4.63 -2.17 -10.16
C LYS A 82 -4.53 -1.31 -11.43
N TYR A 83 -4.58 0.01 -11.25
CA TYR A 83 -4.51 0.99 -12.33
C TYR A 83 -3.12 1.63 -12.49
N PHE A 84 -2.10 1.14 -11.79
CA PHE A 84 -0.69 1.56 -11.86
C PHE A 84 -0.39 3.02 -11.49
N PHE A 85 -1.29 3.72 -10.79
CA PHE A 85 -1.08 5.09 -10.30
C PHE A 85 -0.01 5.14 -9.21
N ASN A 86 1.27 5.03 -9.60
CA ASN A 86 2.41 4.89 -8.68
C ASN A 86 2.56 6.07 -7.72
N ASP A 87 2.33 7.30 -8.18
CA ASP A 87 2.41 8.50 -7.33
C ASP A 87 1.34 8.46 -6.23
N VAL A 88 0.13 8.01 -6.58
CA VAL A 88 -0.97 7.81 -5.63
C VAL A 88 -0.62 6.71 -4.64
N LYS A 89 -0.06 5.58 -5.10
CA LYS A 89 0.38 4.49 -4.22
C LYS A 89 1.38 5.00 -3.18
N GLN A 90 2.40 5.75 -3.62
CA GLN A 90 3.42 6.30 -2.73
C GLN A 90 2.82 7.26 -1.69
N ALA A 91 1.93 8.15 -2.13
CA ALA A 91 1.23 9.06 -1.22
C ALA A 91 0.37 8.32 -0.19
N LEU A 92 -0.35 7.27 -0.61
CA LEU A 92 -1.17 6.44 0.28
C LEU A 92 -0.33 5.62 1.26
N CYS A 93 0.82 5.09 0.83
CA CYS A 93 1.76 4.44 1.73
C CYS A 93 2.28 5.41 2.79
N ALA A 94 2.69 6.62 2.40
CA ALA A 94 3.19 7.63 3.32
C ALA A 94 2.12 7.98 4.38
N GLU A 95 0.88 8.21 3.96
CA GLU A 95 -0.20 8.50 4.90
C GLU A 95 -0.60 7.30 5.77
N PHE A 96 -0.57 6.08 5.21
CA PHE A 96 -0.79 4.86 5.98
C PHE A 96 0.23 4.75 7.13
N PHE A 97 1.53 4.91 6.86
CA PHE A 97 2.56 4.77 7.89
C PHE A 97 2.56 5.91 8.91
N LYS A 98 2.24 7.13 8.47
CA LYS A 98 2.03 8.27 9.39
C LYS A 98 0.88 7.99 10.35
N CYS A 99 -0.26 7.49 9.85
CA CYS A 99 -1.42 7.14 10.67
C CYS A 99 -1.16 5.94 11.57
N LEU A 100 -0.50 4.89 11.05
CA LEU A 100 -0.10 3.72 11.82
C LEU A 100 0.83 4.11 12.97
N GLY A 101 1.85 4.93 12.70
CA GLY A 101 2.77 5.43 13.72
C GLY A 101 2.06 6.29 14.78
N LYS A 102 1.10 7.13 14.37
CA LYS A 102 0.26 7.91 15.29
C LYS A 102 -0.59 7.00 16.18
N TYR A 103 -1.30 6.03 15.59
CA TYR A 103 -2.10 5.07 16.32
C TYR A 103 -1.27 4.29 17.34
N ILE A 104 -0.09 3.80 16.93
CA ILE A 104 0.79 3.05 17.82
C ILE A 104 1.26 3.92 18.98
N LYS A 105 1.73 5.14 18.69
CA LYS A 105 2.22 6.07 19.71
C LYS A 105 1.15 6.44 20.75
N GLU A 106 -0.10 6.59 20.32
CA GLU A 106 -1.22 6.95 21.17
C GLU A 106 -1.71 5.77 22.01
N ASN A 107 -1.72 4.55 21.46
CA ASN A 107 -2.34 3.38 22.09
C ASN A 107 -1.35 2.43 22.80
N VAL A 108 -0.05 2.50 22.51
CA VAL A 108 0.97 1.66 23.18
C VAL A 108 1.02 1.92 24.68
N LYS A 109 0.83 3.18 25.11
CA LYS A 109 0.86 3.56 26.53
C LYS A 109 -0.30 3.00 27.33
N GLN A 110 -1.39 2.67 26.65
CA GLN A 110 -2.61 2.21 27.28
C GLN A 110 -2.79 0.69 27.13
N ASN A 111 -1.89 0.00 26.41
CA ASN A 111 -1.99 -1.43 26.08
C ASN A 111 -3.26 -1.79 25.28
N TYR A 112 -3.73 -0.88 24.41
CA TYR A 112 -4.94 -1.04 23.57
C TYR A 112 -4.58 -1.19 22.08
N LEU A 113 -3.46 -1.81 21.76
CA LEU A 113 -3.05 -1.97 20.36
C LEU A 113 -3.75 -3.14 19.66
N ASP A 114 -4.15 -4.19 20.39
CA ASP A 114 -4.76 -5.42 19.84
C ASP A 114 -6.29 -5.33 19.76
N THR A 115 -6.83 -4.18 19.36
CA THR A 115 -8.27 -4.05 19.16
C THR A 115 -8.71 -4.83 17.91
N PRO A 116 -9.91 -5.43 17.90
CA PRO A 116 -10.42 -6.14 16.72
C PRO A 116 -10.43 -5.29 15.45
N ASP A 117 -10.74 -4.00 15.59
CA ASP A 117 -10.78 -3.07 14.47
C ASP A 117 -9.39 -2.81 13.89
N PHE A 118 -8.38 -2.66 14.76
CA PHE A 118 -6.99 -2.53 14.32
C PHE A 118 -6.47 -3.80 13.65
N THR A 119 -6.70 -4.97 14.27
CA THR A 119 -6.31 -6.26 13.68
C THR A 119 -6.99 -6.45 12.32
N GLN A 120 -8.26 -6.07 12.19
CA GLN A 120 -8.96 -6.16 10.91
C GLN A 120 -8.39 -5.20 9.86
N ALA A 121 -8.00 -3.97 10.23
CA ALA A 121 -7.34 -3.04 9.33
C ALA A 121 -6.01 -3.61 8.80
N ILE A 122 -5.20 -4.22 9.69
CA ILE A 122 -3.96 -4.90 9.30
C ILE A 122 -4.23 -6.13 8.42
N ALA A 123 -5.23 -6.93 8.76
CA ALA A 123 -5.63 -8.11 7.97
C ALA A 123 -6.01 -7.72 6.53
N ARG A 124 -6.69 -6.58 6.35
CA ARG A 124 -7.07 -6.09 5.01
C ARG A 124 -5.85 -5.76 4.15
N VAL A 125 -4.76 -5.26 4.74
CA VAL A 125 -3.49 -5.03 4.01
C VAL A 125 -2.95 -6.35 3.44
N TYR A 126 -3.04 -7.42 4.23
CA TYR A 126 -2.53 -8.74 3.88
C TYR A 126 -3.41 -9.50 2.89
N PHE A 127 -4.72 -9.54 3.12
CA PHE A 127 -5.65 -10.33 2.30
C PHE A 127 -6.09 -9.62 1.01
N ARG A 128 -5.87 -8.31 0.87
CA ARG A 128 -6.15 -7.56 -0.37
C ARG A 128 -4.91 -7.33 -1.23
N GLY A 129 -3.70 -7.57 -0.70
CA GLY A 129 -2.46 -7.36 -1.45
C GLY A 129 -2.28 -8.40 -2.55
N ASN A 130 -2.09 -7.94 -3.80
CA ASN A 130 -1.47 -8.78 -4.82
C ASN A 130 -0.01 -9.05 -4.46
N SER A 131 0.52 -10.21 -4.88
CA SER A 131 1.86 -10.72 -4.55
C SER A 131 3.02 -9.96 -5.23
N ASN A 132 2.96 -8.63 -5.32
CA ASN A 132 3.99 -7.82 -5.93
C ASN A 132 5.04 -7.32 -4.90
N GLU A 133 6.27 -7.10 -5.36
CA GLU A 133 7.42 -6.68 -4.54
C GLU A 133 7.25 -5.31 -3.87
N ASN A 134 6.23 -4.53 -4.27
CA ASN A 134 5.88 -3.21 -3.73
C ASN A 134 4.48 -3.18 -3.11
N SER A 135 4.04 -4.30 -2.54
CA SER A 135 2.75 -4.37 -1.84
C SER A 135 2.82 -3.62 -0.51
N LEU A 136 1.69 -3.04 -0.10
CA LEU A 136 1.55 -2.39 1.21
C LEU A 136 1.87 -3.36 2.36
N ALA A 137 1.60 -4.66 2.18
CA ALA A 137 1.94 -5.71 3.13
C ALA A 137 3.46 -5.86 3.33
N ARG A 138 4.25 -5.87 2.24
CA ARG A 138 5.71 -5.92 2.36
C ARG A 138 6.26 -4.69 3.07
N LEU A 139 5.78 -3.51 2.67
CA LEU A 139 6.17 -2.25 3.33
C LEU A 139 5.78 -2.27 4.81
N LEU A 140 4.64 -2.85 5.17
CA LEU A 140 4.23 -3.00 6.55
C LEU A 140 5.25 -3.81 7.34
N VAL A 141 5.63 -5.00 6.87
CA VAL A 141 6.66 -5.84 7.53
C VAL A 141 7.99 -5.12 7.66
N ASP A 142 8.41 -4.41 6.62
CA ASP A 142 9.67 -3.67 6.60
C ASP A 142 9.68 -2.53 7.64
N ASN A 143 8.52 -1.94 7.94
CA ASN A 143 8.41 -0.80 8.85
C ASN A 143 7.93 -1.17 10.26
N ILE A 144 7.38 -2.36 10.48
CA ILE A 144 6.93 -2.84 11.82
C ILE A 144 8.05 -2.73 12.87
N PHE A 145 9.29 -3.02 12.47
CA PHE A 145 10.47 -2.95 13.34
C PHE A 145 11.14 -1.57 13.38
N GLY A 146 10.71 -0.64 12.52
CA GLY A 146 11.29 0.69 12.37
C GLY A 146 10.60 1.77 13.21
N PHE A 147 9.49 1.47 13.88
CA PHE A 147 8.80 2.45 14.72
C PHE A 147 9.67 2.83 15.92
N PRO A 148 9.77 4.13 16.28
CA PRO A 148 10.64 4.64 17.36
C PRO A 148 10.10 4.32 18.77
N THR A 149 9.42 3.19 18.93
CA THR A 149 8.84 2.70 20.18
C THR A 149 9.63 1.48 20.63
N ASP A 150 9.74 1.26 21.93
CA ASP A 150 10.43 0.10 22.48
C ASP A 150 9.82 -1.20 21.92
N MET A 151 10.59 -1.92 21.09
CA MET A 151 10.13 -3.15 20.46
C MET A 151 9.66 -4.19 21.47
N THR A 152 10.20 -4.20 22.69
CA THR A 152 9.75 -5.11 23.75
C THR A 152 8.30 -4.86 24.16
N THR A 153 7.83 -3.61 24.05
CA THR A 153 6.43 -3.25 24.35
C THR A 153 5.46 -3.59 23.22
N LEU A 154 5.96 -3.74 22.00
CA LEU A 154 5.14 -4.06 20.83
C LEU A 154 5.15 -5.55 20.46
N ILE A 155 6.12 -6.32 20.99
CA ILE A 155 6.36 -7.70 20.56
C ILE A 155 5.15 -8.60 20.85
N ASP A 156 4.52 -8.44 22.03
CA ASP A 156 3.37 -9.25 22.42
C ASP A 156 2.14 -8.91 21.57
N THR A 157 1.93 -7.64 21.26
CA THR A 157 0.86 -7.19 20.36
C THR A 157 1.05 -7.77 18.97
N TRP A 158 2.23 -7.59 18.37
CA TRP A 158 2.49 -8.11 17.03
C TRP A 158 2.47 -9.64 17.00
N ALA A 159 2.88 -10.32 18.07
CA ALA A 159 2.75 -11.77 18.18
C ALA A 159 1.28 -12.19 18.19
N LYS A 160 0.39 -11.51 18.92
CA LYS A 160 -1.06 -11.78 18.90
C LYS A 160 -1.65 -11.53 17.52
N ILE A 161 -1.37 -10.37 16.92
CA ILE A 161 -1.85 -10.03 15.57
C ILE A 161 -1.34 -11.06 14.55
N GLY A 162 -0.09 -11.51 14.65
CA GLY A 162 0.48 -12.55 13.80
C GLY A 162 -0.10 -13.95 14.04
N GLN A 163 -0.69 -14.22 15.20
CA GLN A 163 -1.47 -15.46 15.43
C GLN A 163 -2.84 -15.38 14.75
N GLU A 164 -3.46 -14.19 14.72
CA GLU A 164 -4.73 -13.96 14.02
C GLU A 164 -4.55 -13.85 12.50
N ILE A 165 -3.38 -13.40 12.04
CA ILE A 165 -3.01 -13.25 10.63
C ILE A 165 -1.73 -14.07 10.39
N PRO A 166 -1.85 -15.40 10.15
CA PRO A 166 -0.69 -16.29 10.07
C PRO A 166 0.35 -15.90 9.02
N GLU A 167 -0.09 -15.33 7.88
CA GLU A 167 0.78 -14.86 6.81
C GLU A 167 1.67 -13.70 7.28
N LEU A 168 1.10 -12.74 8.03
CA LEU A 168 1.86 -11.67 8.66
C LEU A 168 2.85 -12.24 9.68
N GLY A 169 2.41 -13.17 10.52
CA GLY A 169 3.29 -13.82 11.50
C GLY A 169 4.49 -14.51 10.83
N ALA A 170 4.25 -15.22 9.73
CA ALA A 170 5.29 -15.89 8.95
C ALA A 170 6.29 -14.90 8.32
N ASP A 171 5.79 -13.81 7.72
CA ASP A 171 6.63 -12.78 7.11
C ASP A 171 7.49 -12.05 8.15
N MET A 172 6.88 -11.67 9.27
CA MET A 172 7.58 -11.04 10.39
C MET A 172 8.69 -11.93 10.93
N PHE A 173 8.39 -13.22 11.15
CA PHE A 173 9.38 -14.19 11.64
C PHE A 173 10.52 -14.40 10.64
N SER A 174 10.19 -14.50 9.35
CA SER A 174 11.18 -14.61 8.28
C SER A 174 12.10 -13.39 8.23
N ARG A 175 11.55 -12.18 8.43
CA ARG A 175 12.33 -10.93 8.47
C ARG A 175 13.25 -10.86 9.68
N LEU A 176 12.78 -11.30 10.84
CA LEU A 176 13.60 -11.40 12.06
C LEU A 176 14.79 -12.33 11.85
N ILE A 177 14.56 -13.56 11.37
CA ILE A 177 15.64 -14.53 11.10
C ILE A 177 16.63 -14.00 10.05
N GLY A 178 16.13 -13.38 8.98
CA GLY A 178 16.97 -12.77 7.94
C GLY A 178 17.91 -11.70 8.51
N ASN A 179 17.42 -10.85 9.41
CA ASN A 179 18.23 -9.83 10.06
C ASN A 179 19.29 -10.42 11.01
N PHE A 180 18.98 -11.51 11.72
CA PHE A 180 19.97 -12.23 12.54
C PHE A 180 21.06 -12.92 11.69
N SER A 181 20.71 -13.41 10.51
CA SER A 181 21.65 -14.07 9.60
C SER A 181 22.70 -13.10 9.05
N ILE A 182 22.35 -11.82 8.86
CA ILE A 182 23.28 -10.76 8.44
C ILE A 182 24.26 -10.40 9.57
N LEU A 183 23.78 -10.39 10.82
CA LEU A 183 24.62 -10.13 12.00
C LEU A 183 25.66 -11.23 12.24
N PHE A 184 25.34 -12.49 11.96
CA PHE A 184 26.28 -13.61 12.09
C PHE A 184 27.31 -13.70 10.97
N VAL A 185 27.08 -13.05 9.82
CA VAL A 185 28.05 -12.98 8.70
C VAL A 185 29.02 -11.81 8.88
N LEU A 186 28.70 -10.85 9.75
CA LEU A 186 29.52 -9.66 10.04
C LEU A 186 30.30 -9.76 11.37
N LEU A 187 30.23 -10.89 12.07
CA LEU A 187 31.00 -11.23 13.28
C LEU A 187 32.03 -12.32 12.98
#